data_AF-A0A4P0XY27-F1
#
_entry.id   AF-A0A4P0XY27-F1
#
_cell.length_a   1.000
_cell.length_b   1.000
_cell.length_c   1.000
_cell.angle_alpha   90.00
_cell.angle_beta   90.00
_cell.angle_gamma   90.00
#
_symmetry.space_group_name_H-M   'P 1'
#
loop_
_entity.id
_entity.type
_entity.pdbx_description
1 polymer ?
#
loop_
_entity_poly.entity_id
_entity_poly.type
_entity_poly.pdbx_seq_one_letter_code
_entity_poly.pdbx_strand_id
1 'polypeptide(L)'
;MDDMYQPAALFIGLRYMRGRAADRFGRFVSWLSTIGITLGVMALVTVLSVMNGFERELQNNILGLMPQAILSAKQGSVNPQQLPEREAKLNGVTRVAPITTGDVVLQSARSVAVGVMLALIRRRTIP
;
A
#
# COMPACT_ATOMS: atom_id res chain seq x y z
N MET A 1 -3.73 20.94 38.96
CA MET A 1 -3.63 19.99 40.08
C MET A 1 -4.56 18.81 39.78
N ASP A 2 -4.35 18.08 38.68
CA ASP A 2 -5.41 17.24 38.07
C ASP A 2 -4.98 15.79 37.79
N ASP A 3 -3.73 15.41 38.09
CA ASP A 3 -3.18 14.09 37.74
C ASP A 3 -3.27 13.04 38.87
N MET A 4 -3.83 13.37 40.04
CA MET A 4 -3.80 12.47 41.21
C MET A 4 -5.08 11.61 41.38
N TYR A 5 -6.15 11.86 40.62
CA TYR A 5 -7.45 11.15 40.77
C TYR A 5 -7.70 10.03 39.75
N GLN A 6 -6.92 9.95 38.66
CA GLN A 6 -7.07 8.90 37.65
C GLN A 6 -6.93 7.47 38.20
N PRO A 7 -5.96 7.15 39.09
CA PRO A 7 -5.86 5.78 39.63
C PRO A 7 -7.02 5.44 40.56
N ALA A 8 -7.57 6.42 41.28
CA ALA A 8 -8.72 6.20 42.17
C ALA A 8 -10.00 5.89 41.38
N ALA A 9 -10.29 6.64 40.32
CA ALA A 9 -11.45 6.41 39.47
C ALA A 9 -11.39 5.04 38.77
N LEU A 10 -10.22 4.66 38.24
CA LEU A 10 -10.01 3.36 37.61
C LEU A 10 -10.10 2.20 38.61
N PHE A 11 -9.55 2.38 39.83
CA PHE A 11 -9.66 1.40 40.91
C PHE A 11 -11.11 1.22 41.40
N ILE A 12 -11.87 2.31 41.55
CA ILE A 12 -13.28 2.28 41.94
C ILE A 12 -14.12 1.62 40.84
N GLY A 13 -13.91 2.00 39.58
CA GLY A 13 -14.59 1.41 38.43
C GLY A 13 -14.33 -0.09 38.29
N LEU A 14 -13.06 -0.52 38.38
CA LEU A 14 -12.69 -1.93 38.31
C LEU A 14 -13.23 -2.73 39.51
N ARG A 15 -13.22 -2.14 40.71
CA ARG A 15 -13.83 -2.75 41.90
C ARG A 15 -15.34 -2.88 41.76
N TYR A 16 -16.02 -1.94 41.10
CA TYR A 16 -17.46 -2.00 40.86
C TYR A 16 -17.82 -3.03 39.79
N MET A 17 -17.01 -3.15 38.72
CA MET A 17 -17.13 -4.23 37.73
C MET A 17 -16.91 -5.62 38.36
N ARG A 18 -16.07 -5.72 39.39
CA ARG A 18 -15.73 -6.98 40.08
C ARG A 18 -16.55 -7.22 41.36
N GLY A 19 -17.32 -6.23 41.82
CA GLY A 19 -17.92 -6.16 43.15
C GLY A 19 -19.37 -6.65 43.19
N ARG A 20 -19.64 -7.60 44.08
CA ARG A 20 -20.94 -8.24 44.37
C ARG A 20 -22.10 -7.25 44.57
N ALA A 21 -23.16 -7.40 43.77
CA ALA A 21 -24.58 -7.23 44.16
C ALA A 21 -25.59 -7.52 43.03
N ALA A 22 -25.17 -7.85 41.82
CA ALA A 22 -26.11 -8.35 40.81
C ALA A 22 -26.28 -9.87 40.94
N ASP A 23 -27.53 -10.34 40.94
CA ASP A 23 -27.89 -11.75 40.83
C ASP A 23 -27.09 -12.49 39.75
N ARG A 24 -27.05 -13.83 39.82
CA ARG A 24 -26.44 -14.67 38.76
C ARG A 24 -26.84 -14.24 37.34
N PHE A 25 -28.05 -13.75 37.17
CA PHE A 25 -28.58 -13.21 35.93
C PHE A 25 -27.86 -11.94 35.43
N GLY A 26 -27.61 -10.96 36.30
CA GLY A 26 -26.91 -9.73 35.91
C GLY A 26 -25.45 -9.96 35.51
N ARG A 27 -24.77 -10.92 36.16
CA ARG A 27 -23.41 -11.34 35.76
C ARG A 27 -23.39 -12.00 34.38
N PHE A 28 -24.39 -12.80 34.05
CA PHE A 28 -24.51 -13.42 32.72
C PHE A 28 -24.67 -12.36 31.62
N VAL A 29 -25.58 -11.39 31.82
CA VAL A 29 -25.82 -10.32 30.84
C VAL A 29 -24.59 -9.43 30.66
N SER A 30 -23.90 -9.08 31.76
CA SER A 30 -22.68 -8.28 31.69
C SER A 30 -21.58 -8.96 30.87
N TRP A 31 -21.35 -10.27 31.08
CA TRP A 31 -20.39 -11.03 30.29
C TRP A 31 -20.77 -11.11 28.81
N LEU A 32 -22.05 -11.37 28.53
CA LEU A 32 -22.56 -11.43 27.16
C LEU A 32 -22.38 -10.08 26.43
N SER A 33 -22.66 -8.97 27.12
CA SER A 33 -22.50 -7.62 26.59
C SER A 33 -21.03 -7.30 26.31
N THR A 34 -20.12 -7.60 27.24
CA THR A 34 -18.68 -7.40 27.03
C THR A 34 -18.19 -8.16 25.81
N ILE A 35 -18.52 -9.46 25.70
CA ILE A 35 -18.11 -10.29 24.55
C ILE A 35 -18.69 -9.74 23.25
N GLY A 36 -19.98 -9.39 23.23
CA GLY A 36 -20.65 -8.86 22.03
C GLY A 36 -20.00 -7.56 21.54
N ILE A 37 -19.71 -6.63 22.45
CA ILE A 37 -19.05 -5.36 22.10
C ILE A 37 -17.62 -5.63 21.61
N THR A 38 -16.86 -6.48 22.31
CA THR A 38 -15.49 -6.82 21.89
C THR A 38 -15.46 -7.43 20.50
N LEU A 39 -16.35 -8.40 20.22
CA LEU A 39 -16.42 -9.04 18.91
C LEU A 39 -16.86 -8.05 17.82
N GLY A 40 -17.84 -7.19 18.10
CA GLY A 40 -18.31 -6.18 17.15
C GLY A 40 -17.21 -5.17 16.78
N VAL A 41 -16.49 -4.65 17.79
CA VAL A 41 -15.36 -3.73 17.57
C VAL A 41 -14.21 -4.43 16.84
N MET A 42 -13.87 -5.67 17.24
CA MET A 42 -12.83 -6.45 16.54
C MET A 42 -13.15 -6.67 15.07
N ALA A 43 -14.39 -7.01 14.74
CA ALA A 43 -14.81 -7.21 13.37
C ALA A 43 -14.71 -5.90 12.56
N LEU A 44 -15.20 -4.80 13.11
CA LEU A 44 -15.15 -3.48 12.45
C LEU A 44 -13.70 -3.02 12.18
N VAL A 45 -12.83 -3.15 13.18
CA VAL A 45 -11.40 -2.81 13.05
C VAL A 45 -10.72 -3.71 12.01
N THR A 46 -11.04 -5.00 11.99
CA THR A 46 -10.45 -5.95 11.04
C THR A 46 -10.84 -5.61 9.60
N VAL A 47 -12.12 -5.36 9.33
CA VAL A 47 -12.59 -4.99 7.99
C VAL A 47 -11.92 -3.69 7.53
N LEU A 48 -11.87 -2.68 8.41
CA LEU A 48 -11.20 -1.43 8.09
C LEU A 48 -9.71 -1.65 7.82
N SER A 49 -9.03 -2.49 8.62
CA SER A 49 -7.62 -2.82 8.42
C SER A 49 -7.36 -3.51 7.07
N VAL A 50 -8.25 -4.43 6.67
CA VAL A 50 -8.13 -5.13 5.39
C VAL A 50 -8.34 -4.17 4.22
N MET A 51 -9.37 -3.33 4.28
CA MET A 51 -9.64 -2.34 3.23
C MET A 51 -8.50 -1.32 3.10
N ASN A 52 -8.01 -0.78 4.21
CA ASN A 52 -6.91 0.17 4.21
C ASN A 52 -5.61 -0.44 3.64
N GLY A 53 -5.31 -1.69 4.00
CA GLY A 53 -4.16 -2.41 3.46
C GLY A 53 -4.30 -2.67 1.96
N PHE A 54 -5.49 -3.12 1.54
CA PHE A 54 -5.80 -3.41 0.14
C PHE A 54 -5.78 -2.17 -0.74
N GLU A 55 -6.35 -1.06 -0.29
CA GLU A 55 -6.32 0.22 -1.00
C GLU A 55 -4.88 0.68 -1.26
N ARG A 56 -4.01 0.56 -0.25
CA ARG A 56 -2.59 0.90 -0.39
C ARG A 56 -1.89 0.01 -1.42
N GLU A 57 -2.18 -1.28 -1.41
CA GLU A 57 -1.60 -2.24 -2.35
C GLU A 57 -2.09 -1.99 -3.78
N LEU A 58 -3.39 -1.76 -3.97
CA LEU A 58 -3.94 -1.40 -5.28
C LEU A 58 -3.36 -0.09 -5.80
N GLN A 59 -3.28 0.93 -4.95
CA GLN A 59 -2.69 2.22 -5.31
C GLN A 59 -1.25 2.03 -5.77
N ASN A 60 -0.44 1.28 -5.02
CA ASN A 60 0.95 1.02 -5.36
C ASN A 60 1.10 0.22 -6.66
N ASN A 61 0.28 -0.81 -6.87
CA ASN A 61 0.36 -1.62 -8.09
C ASN A 61 -0.07 -0.83 -9.33
N ILE A 62 -1.10 0.02 -9.23
CA ILE A 62 -1.59 0.81 -10.35
C ILE A 62 -0.64 1.98 -10.64
N LEU A 63 -0.28 2.78 -9.63
CA LEU A 63 0.57 3.97 -9.81
C LEU A 63 2.06 3.65 -9.92
N GLY A 64 2.52 2.50 -9.41
CA GLY A 64 3.92 2.09 -9.47
C GLY A 64 4.33 1.58 -10.85
N LEU A 65 3.39 1.17 -11.69
CA LEU A 65 3.66 0.63 -13.03
C LEU A 65 3.57 1.69 -14.13
N MET A 66 3.01 2.87 -13.85
CA MET A 66 2.87 3.93 -14.84
C MET A 66 4.05 4.92 -14.77
N PRO A 67 4.79 5.12 -15.88
CA PRO A 67 5.77 6.20 -15.94
C PRO A 67 5.03 7.54 -15.82
N GLN A 68 5.32 8.28 -14.76
CA GLN A 68 4.67 9.57 -14.46
C GLN A 68 5.02 10.66 -15.49
N ALA A 69 6.14 10.50 -16.20
CA ALA A 69 6.55 11.35 -17.31
C ALA A 69 7.39 10.54 -18.31
N ILE A 70 7.22 10.82 -19.60
CA ILE A 70 8.04 10.26 -20.68
C ILE A 70 8.76 11.41 -21.36
N LEU A 71 10.08 11.35 -21.38
CA LEU A 71 10.91 12.30 -22.14
C LEU A 71 11.09 11.74 -23.55
N SER A 72 10.61 12.47 -24.56
CA SER A 72 10.79 12.13 -25.97
C SER A 72 11.28 13.34 -26.76
N ALA A 73 12.09 13.10 -27.80
CA ALA A 73 12.58 14.14 -28.70
C ALA A 73 11.52 14.46 -29.76
N LYS A 74 11.58 15.66 -30.36
CA LYS A 74 10.65 16.07 -31.45
C LYS A 74 10.65 15.11 -32.66
N GLN A 75 11.75 14.39 -32.90
CA GLN A 75 11.86 13.35 -33.94
C GLN A 75 11.61 11.91 -33.42
N GLY A 76 11.07 11.73 -32.20
CA GLY A 76 10.65 10.43 -31.68
C GLY A 76 11.75 9.52 -31.12
N SER A 77 13.02 9.96 -31.13
CA SER A 77 14.17 9.22 -30.60
C SER A 77 15.06 10.12 -29.75
N VAL A 78 15.23 9.79 -28.47
CA VAL A 78 16.20 10.43 -27.57
C VAL A 78 17.45 9.56 -27.53
N ASN A 79 18.62 10.13 -27.87
CA ASN A 79 19.88 9.41 -27.73
C ASN A 79 20.28 9.35 -26.23
N PRO A 80 20.34 8.17 -25.60
CA PRO A 80 20.69 8.03 -24.18
C PRO A 80 22.14 8.39 -23.85
N GLN A 81 22.97 8.72 -24.85
CA GLN A 81 24.31 9.29 -24.65
C GLN A 81 24.30 10.82 -24.53
N GLN A 82 23.28 11.50 -25.09
CA GLN A 82 23.19 12.96 -25.13
C GLN A 82 22.30 13.53 -24.00
N LEU A 83 21.33 12.77 -23.50
CA LEU A 83 20.63 13.06 -22.24
C LEU A 83 20.96 11.94 -21.24
N PRO A 84 22.03 12.09 -20.44
CA PRO A 84 22.31 11.15 -19.38
C PRO A 84 21.18 11.19 -18.34
N GLU A 85 20.86 10.04 -17.75
CA GLU A 85 19.92 9.90 -16.61
C GLU A 85 20.23 10.89 -15.46
N ARG A 86 21.46 11.43 -15.42
CA ARG A 86 21.95 12.43 -14.45
C ARG A 86 21.41 13.85 -14.67
N GLU A 87 21.01 14.22 -15.89
CA GLU A 87 20.44 15.56 -16.17
C GLU A 87 18.97 15.66 -15.75
N ALA A 88 18.28 14.52 -15.63
CA ALA A 88 16.94 14.43 -15.08
C ALA A 88 16.91 14.46 -13.53
N LYS A 89 17.95 15.01 -12.87
CA LYS A 89 17.97 15.30 -11.43
C LYS A 89 17.11 16.53 -11.10
N LEU A 90 15.87 16.53 -11.54
CA LEU A 90 14.87 17.46 -11.06
C LEU A 90 14.44 17.04 -9.65
N ASN A 91 14.23 17.99 -8.74
CA ASN A 91 13.73 17.70 -7.40
C ASN A 91 12.38 16.98 -7.51
N GLY A 92 12.28 15.76 -6.98
CA GLY A 92 11.09 14.91 -7.04
C GLY A 92 11.18 13.73 -8.02
N VAL A 93 12.25 13.61 -8.81
CA VAL A 93 12.46 12.43 -9.68
C VAL A 93 13.13 11.30 -8.89
N THR A 94 12.36 10.28 -8.55
CA THR A 94 12.84 9.12 -7.77
C THR A 94 13.64 8.13 -8.61
N ARG A 95 13.25 7.90 -9.88
CA ARG A 95 13.89 6.92 -10.77
C ARG A 95 13.71 7.29 -12.23
N VAL A 96 14.76 7.11 -13.03
CA VAL A 96 14.74 7.25 -14.48
C VAL A 96 15.17 5.91 -15.08
N ALA A 97 14.49 5.48 -16.14
CA ALA A 97 14.86 4.29 -16.88
C ALA A 97 14.68 4.53 -18.39
N PRO A 98 15.67 4.16 -19.23
CA PRO A 98 15.54 4.26 -20.67
C PRO A 98 14.58 3.19 -21.19
N ILE A 99 13.62 3.63 -21.99
CA ILE A 99 12.66 2.76 -22.67
C ILE A 99 12.93 2.78 -24.18
N THR A 100 12.77 1.64 -24.85
CA THR A 100 12.86 1.52 -26.31
C THR A 100 11.66 0.76 -26.82
N THR A 101 10.99 1.31 -27.83
CA THR A 101 9.83 0.72 -28.48
C THR A 101 10.22 0.36 -29.91
N GLY A 102 9.88 -0.86 -30.36
CA GLY A 102 10.12 -1.28 -31.73
C GLY A 102 9.10 -2.32 -32.20
N ASP A 103 8.77 -2.27 -33.48
CA ASP A 103 7.94 -3.29 -34.11
C ASP A 103 8.76 -4.57 -34.29
N VAL A 104 8.20 -5.69 -33.86
CA VAL A 104 8.84 -7.00 -33.92
C VAL A 104 7.94 -7.99 -34.64
N VAL A 105 8.58 -8.87 -35.42
CA VAL A 105 7.92 -10.00 -36.06
C VAL A 105 8.26 -11.25 -35.26
N LEU A 106 7.24 -11.88 -34.69
CA LEU A 106 7.34 -13.14 -33.98
C LEU A 106 7.01 -14.27 -34.95
N GLN A 107 7.98 -15.12 -35.23
CA GLN A 107 7.81 -16.28 -36.10
C GLN A 107 7.81 -17.56 -35.25
N SER A 108 6.78 -18.38 -35.45
CA SER A 108 6.64 -19.72 -34.89
C SER A 108 6.57 -20.75 -36.03
N ALA A 109 6.78 -22.02 -35.73
CA ALA A 109 6.71 -23.11 -36.71
C ALA A 109 5.35 -23.21 -37.44
N ARG A 110 4.30 -22.60 -36.88
CA ARG A 110 2.93 -22.66 -37.39
C ARG A 110 2.35 -21.31 -37.86
N SER A 111 2.97 -20.18 -37.51
CA SER A 111 2.44 -18.85 -37.84
C SER A 111 3.47 -17.73 -37.66
N VAL A 112 3.23 -16.59 -38.33
CA VAL A 112 3.95 -15.34 -38.16
C VAL A 112 2.98 -14.30 -37.58
N ALA A 113 3.41 -13.56 -36.56
CA ALA A 113 2.65 -12.47 -35.95
C ALA A 113 3.53 -11.22 -35.86
N VAL A 114 2.91 -10.05 -36.02
CA VAL A 114 3.55 -8.75 -35.79
C VAL A 114 3.09 -8.24 -34.43
N GLY A 115 4.03 -7.72 -33.64
CA GLY A 115 3.75 -7.12 -32.34
C GLY A 115 4.65 -5.92 -32.09
N VAL A 116 4.37 -5.19 -31.01
CA VAL A 116 5.21 -4.08 -30.55
C VAL A 116 5.96 -4.55 -29.31
N MET A 117 7.29 -4.47 -29.33
CA MET A 117 8.15 -4.75 -28.19
C MET A 117 8.49 -3.45 -27.45
N LEU A 118 8.28 -3.45 -26.15
CA LEU A 118 8.83 -2.45 -25.23
C LEU A 118 9.99 -3.10 -24.44
N ALA A 119 11.18 -2.52 -24.54
CA ALA A 119 12.37 -2.99 -23.84
C ALA A 119 12.91 -1.92 -22.87
N LEU A 120 13.35 -2.36 -21.69
CA LEU A 120 14.07 -1.54 -20.72
C LEU A 120 15.57 -1.80 -20.85
N ILE A 121 16.37 -0.77 -21.13
CA ILE A 121 17.82 -0.93 -21.27
C ILE A 121 18.48 -0.79 -19.90
N ARG A 122 18.82 -1.91 -19.25
CA ARG A 122 19.67 -1.88 -18.05
C ARG A 122 21.13 -1.77 -18.48
N ARG A 123 21.80 -0.63 -18.24
CA ARG A 123 23.26 -0.56 -18.38
C ARG A 123 23.89 -1.58 -17.44
N ARG A 124 24.41 -2.68 -17.98
CA ARG A 124 25.41 -3.51 -17.30
C ARG A 124 26.65 -2.64 -17.14
N THR A 125 26.94 -2.22 -15.91
CA THR A 125 28.30 -1.79 -15.55
C THR A 125 29.19 -3.03 -15.69
N ILE A 126 29.86 -3.14 -16.84
CA ILE A 126 30.99 -4.06 -17.01
C ILE A 126 32.22 -3.31 -16.48
N PRO A 127 33.04 -3.94 -15.62
CA PRO A 127 34.27 -3.35 -15.07
C PRO A 127 35.30 -3.06 -16.17
#